data_AF-A0A0G1D7C5-F1
#
_entry.id   AF-A0A0G1D7C5-F1
#
_cell.length_a   1.000
_cell.length_b   1.000
_cell.length_c   1.000
_cell.angle_alpha   90.00
_cell.angle_beta   90.00
_cell.angle_gamma   90.00
#
_symmetry.space_group_name_H-M   'P 1'
#
loop_
_entity.id
_entity.type
_entity.pdbx_description
1 polymer ?
#
loop_
_entity_poly.entity_id
_entity_poly.type
_entity_poly.pdbx_seq_one_letter_code
_entity_poly.pdbx_strand_id
1 'polypeptide(L)' 'FPVKEVDTVLRQAKRRVLIENNYSGQLGGLIRERTGIDITDKFLKYDGRPVHPEEIITYVNS' A
#
# COMPACT_ATOMS: atom_id res chain seq x y z
N PHE A 1 -8.09 0.79 13.54
CA PHE A 1 -6.86 1.17 12.82
C PHE A 1 -5.86 1.74 13.83
N PRO A 2 -4.61 1.24 13.92
CA PRO A 2 -3.59 1.70 14.87
C PRO A 2 -2.82 2.91 14.36
N VAL A 3 -3.35 4.11 14.63
CA VAL A 3 -2.87 5.37 14.01
C VAL A 3 -1.40 5.67 14.36
N LYS A 4 -1.02 5.55 15.63
CA LYS A 4 0.29 5.98 16.12
C LYS A 4 1.42 5.15 15.52
N GLU A 5 1.24 3.84 15.49
CA GLU A 5 2.21 2.86 15.02
C GLU A 5 2.40 2.99 13.50
N VAL A 6 1.29 3.08 12.77
CA VAL A 6 1.33 3.22 11.30
C VAL A 6 1.94 4.56 10.88
N ASP A 7 1.55 5.67 11.51
CA ASP A 7 2.13 6.99 11.21
C ASP A 7 3.64 7.01 11.46
N THR A 8 4.08 6.47 12.60
CA THR A 8 5.50 6.39 12.97
C THR A 8 6.31 5.60 11.94
N VAL A 9 5.87 4.39 11.60
CA VAL A 9 6.57 3.52 10.64
C VAL A 9 6.59 4.14 9.24
N LEU A 10 5.46 4.67 8.77
CA LEU A 10 5.36 5.21 7.43
C LEU A 10 6.13 6.53 7.24
N ARG A 11 6.28 7.36 8.29
CA ARG A 11 7.11 8.57 8.20
C ARG A 11 8.61 8.29 8.15
N GLN A 12 9.05 7.17 8.72
CA GLN A 12 10.46 6.75 8.71
C GLN A 12 10.84 6.00 7.43
N ALA A 13 9.85 5.48 6.69
CA ALA A 13 10.08 4.71 5.48
C ALA A 13 10.61 5.60 4.33
N LYS A 14 11.75 5.21 3.73
CA LYS A 14 12.35 5.90 2.57
C LYS A 14 11.48 5.78 1.31
N ARG A 15 10.85 4.63 1.12
CA ARG A 15 9.89 4.33 0.05
C ARG A 15 8.71 3.61 0.68
N ARG A 16 7.50 3.98 0.26
CA ARG A 16 6.25 3.38 0.71
C ARG A 16 5.58 2.82 -0.53
N VAL A 17 5.34 1.51 -0.56
CA VAL A 17 4.63 0.83 -1.63
C VAL A 17 3.38 0.21 -1.04
N LEU A 18 2.23 0.53 -1.59
CA LEU A 18 0.95 -0.04 -1.20
C LEU A 18 0.60 -1.19 -2.14
N ILE A 19 0.31 -2.36 -1.60
CA ILE A 19 -0.05 -3.55 -2.36
C ILE A 19 -1.44 -3.99 -1.90
N GLU A 20 -2.42 -3.96 -2.80
CA GLU A 20 -3.80 -4.36 -2.48
C GLU A 20 -4.41 -5.26 -3.56
N ASN A 21 -5.19 -6.25 -3.13
CA ASN A 21 -6.02 -7.07 -4.02
C ASN A 21 -7.44 -6.48 -4.12
N ASN A 22 -7.53 -5.20 -4.51
CA ASN A 22 -8.80 -4.56 -4.84
C ASN A 22 -8.59 -3.41 -5.83
N TYR A 23 -9.68 -2.94 -6.44
CA TYR A 23 -9.65 -1.88 -7.45
C TYR A 23 -9.47 -0.48 -6.86
N SER A 24 -10.14 -0.18 -5.73
CA SER A 24 -10.27 1.20 -5.23
C SER A 24 -9.15 1.65 -4.27
N GLY A 25 -8.22 0.78 -3.88
CA GLY A 25 -7.15 1.11 -2.93
C GLY A 25 -7.68 1.50 -1.55
N GLN A 26 -8.59 0.69 -1.00
CA GLN A 26 -9.35 1.03 0.21
C GLN A 26 -8.43 1.15 1.44
N LEU A 27 -7.40 0.30 1.56
CA LEU A 27 -6.43 0.41 2.64
C LEU A 27 -5.63 1.71 2.52
N GLY A 28 -5.19 2.07 1.31
CA GLY A 28 -4.54 3.36 1.06
C GLY A 28 -5.42 4.54 1.46
N GLY A 29 -6.72 4.48 1.13
CA GLY A 29 -7.72 5.46 1.57
C GLY A 29 -7.83 5.55 3.09
N LEU A 30 -7.94 4.41 3.78
CA LEU A 30 -8.01 4.37 5.24
C LEU A 30 -6.73 4.89 5.90
N ILE A 31 -5.55 4.55 5.40
CA ILE A 31 -4.27 5.08 5.89
C ILE A 31 -4.25 6.59 5.74
N ARG A 32 -4.64 7.12 4.58
CA ARG A 32 -4.69 8.56 4.31
C ARG A 32 -5.69 9.27 5.21
N GLU A 33 -6.90 8.73 5.38
CA GLU A 33 -7.93 9.26 6.28
C GLU A 33 -7.43 9.36 7.72
N ARG A 34 -6.70 8.35 8.19
CA ARG A 34 -6.31 8.21 9.60
C ARG A 34 -4.99 8.87 9.96
N THR A 35 -4.07 9.00 9.01
CA THR A 35 -2.70 9.49 9.26
C THR A 35 -2.35 10.74 8.43
N GLY A 36 -3.16 11.08 7.43
CA GLY A 36 -2.84 12.12 6.45
C GLY A 36 -1.76 11.73 5.43
N ILE A 37 -1.21 10.51 5.52
CA ILE A 37 -0.16 10.03 4.62
C ILE A 37 -0.79 9.45 3.36
N ASP A 38 -0.50 10.06 2.20
CA ASP A 38 -0.86 9.49 0.90
C ASP A 38 0.28 8.62 0.36
N ILE A 39 0.04 7.32 0.19
CA ILE A 39 0.99 6.38 -0.40
C ILE A 39 0.71 6.32 -1.91
N THR A 40 1.41 7.10 -2.72
CA THR A 40 1.11 7.22 -4.16
C THR A 40 1.64 6.08 -5.03
N ASP A 41 2.66 5.37 -4.56
CA ASP A 41 3.23 4.19 -5.21
C ASP A 41 2.39 2.96 -4.82
N LYS A 42 1.57 2.47 -5.76
CA LYS A 42 0.50 1.49 -5.51
C LYS A 42 0.46 0.39 -6.58
N PHE A 43 0.54 -0.86 -6.13
CA PHE A 43 0.18 -2.05 -6.90
C PHE A 43 -1.24 -2.50 -6.52
N LEU A 44 -2.17 -2.40 -7.46
CA LEU A 44 -3.58 -2.79 -7.27
C LEU A 44 -3.92 -3.94 -8.22
N LYS A 45 -4.40 -5.06 -7.67
CA LYS A 45 -4.85 -6.23 -8.43
C LYS A 45 -6.32 -6.53 -8.13
N TYR A 46 -7.12 -6.81 -9.16
CA TYR A 46 -8.57 -7.00 -9.03
C TYR A 46 -9.13 -8.00 -10.05
N ASP A 47 -8.29 -8.92 -10.53
CA ASP A 47 -8.63 -9.96 -11.52
C ASP A 47 -9.18 -11.26 -10.88
N GLY A 48 -9.45 -11.24 -9.57
CA GLY A 48 -9.92 -12.39 -8.80
C GLY A 48 -8.84 -13.40 -8.42
N ARG A 49 -7.57 -13.17 -8.78
CA ARG A 49 -6.43 -14.03 -8.42
C ARG A 49 -5.64 -13.43 -7.25
N PRO A 50 -4.96 -14.25 -6.43
CA PRO A 50 -4.04 -13.77 -5.42
C PRO A 50 -2.93 -12.90 -6.01
N VAL A 51 -2.36 -12.00 -5.20
CA VAL A 51 -1.08 -11.35 -5.53
C VAL A 51 0.03 -12.37 -5.32
N HIS A 52 0.83 -12.61 -6.37
CA HIS A 52 1.96 -13.54 -6.32
C HIS A 52 3.28 -12.80 -5.99
N PRO A 53 4.22 -13.45 -5.28
CA PRO A 53 5.52 -12.84 -4.95
C PRO A 53 6.29 -12.32 -6.17
N GLU A 54 6.20 -13.02 -7.30
CA GLU A 54 6.88 -12.63 -8.54
C GLU A 54 6.35 -11.30 -9.07
N GLU A 55 5.04 -11.07 -8.99
CA GLU A 55 4.42 -9.80 -9.39
C GLU A 55 4.91 -8.65 -8.51
N ILE A 56 5.05 -8.90 -7.21
CA ILE A 56 5.59 -7.91 -6.26
C ILE A 56 7.04 -7.59 -6.62
N ILE A 57 7.87 -8.61 -6.85
CA ILE A 57 9.29 -8.44 -7.21
C ILE A 57 9.43 -7.65 -8.52
N THR A 58 8.64 -7.97 -9.54
CA THR A 58 8.62 -7.23 -10.80
C THR A 58 8.24 -5.77 -10.58
N TYR A 59 7.19 -5.51 -9.79
CA TYR A 59 6.70 -4.16 -9.53
C TYR A 59 7.70 -3.30 -8.71
N VAL A 60 8.33 -3.86 -7.68
CA VAL A 60 9.26 -3.07 -6.85
C VAL A 60 10.57 -2.74 -7.55
N ASN A 61 10.93 -3.51 -8.59
CA ASN A 61 12.17 -3.35 -9.36
C ASN A 61 11.98 -2.60 -10.70
N SER A 62 10.75 -2.24 -11.07
CA SER A 62 10.46 -1.36 -12.21
C SER A 62 10.69 0.11 -11.86
#